data_AF-A0A2G9S8Y7-F1
#
_entry.id   AF-A0A2G9S8Y7-F1
#
_cell.length_a   1.000
_cell.length_b   1.000
_cell.length_c   1.000
_cell.angle_alpha   90.00
_cell.angle_beta   90.00
_cell.angle_gamma   90.00
#
_symmetry.space_group_name_H-M   'P 1'
#
loop_
_entity.id
_entity.type
_entity.pdbx_description
1 polymer ?
#
loop_
_entity_poly.entity_id
_entity_poly.type
_entity_poly.pdbx_seq_one_letter_code
_entity_poly.pdbx_strand_id
1 'polypeptide(L)'
;YSTSHTVDPTELKKFQAWSAKWWDEEGIYKALHAMNDIRVPFPLGRLGAAVTGIDPLEDNIRTAILHKSADPALDKLIQYKPCTLEEVAEQDFGPFDAVVASEVVEHVNNIEAFIQSCFHVLKVGHK
;
A
#
# COMPACT_ATOMS: atom_id res chain seq x y z
N TYR A 1 32.53 -0.82 -27.31
CA TYR A 1 31.90 -1.02 -25.98
C TYR A 1 30.54 -1.66 -26.21
N SER A 2 30.39 -2.94 -25.89
CA SER A 2 29.14 -3.68 -26.04
C SER A 2 28.26 -3.39 -24.82
N THR A 3 27.02 -2.98 -25.04
CA THR A 3 26.01 -2.76 -24.01
C THR A 3 25.60 -4.11 -23.43
N SER A 4 26.15 -4.45 -22.26
CA SER A 4 25.64 -5.54 -21.43
C SER A 4 24.21 -5.20 -21.02
N HIS A 5 23.24 -5.93 -21.58
CA HIS A 5 21.86 -5.84 -21.13
C HIS A 5 21.76 -6.46 -19.74
N THR A 6 21.28 -5.70 -18.76
CA THR A 6 21.07 -6.12 -17.36
C THR A 6 19.83 -6.99 -17.16
N VAL A 7 19.13 -7.34 -18.24
CA VAL A 7 17.84 -8.04 -18.21
C VAL A 7 17.90 -9.25 -19.14
N ASP A 8 17.61 -10.43 -18.58
CA ASP A 8 17.46 -11.67 -19.32
C ASP A 8 16.07 -11.72 -20.01
N PRO A 9 15.99 -11.81 -21.34
CA PRO A 9 14.73 -11.91 -22.08
C PRO A 9 13.87 -13.12 -21.68
N THR A 10 14.49 -14.18 -21.19
CA THR A 10 13.85 -15.41 -20.74
C THR A 10 13.16 -15.20 -19.39
N GLU A 11 13.82 -14.48 -18.48
CA GLU A 11 13.23 -14.02 -17.23
C GLU A 11 12.06 -13.08 -17.53
N LEU A 12 12.22 -12.13 -18.46
CA LEU A 12 11.15 -11.19 -18.82
C LEU A 12 9.86 -11.90 -19.30
N LYS A 13 9.99 -12.96 -20.09
CA LYS A 13 8.85 -13.80 -20.50
C LYS A 13 8.22 -14.57 -19.34
N LYS A 14 9.02 -15.06 -18.39
CA LYS A 14 8.49 -15.69 -17.16
C LYS A 14 7.74 -14.67 -16.30
N PHE A 15 8.31 -13.49 -16.11
CA PHE A 15 7.68 -12.38 -15.39
C PHE A 15 6.36 -11.96 -16.05
N GLN A 16 6.29 -11.87 -17.38
CA GLN A 16 5.05 -11.59 -18.11
C GLN A 16 4.00 -12.71 -17.98
N ALA A 17 4.41 -13.98 -17.93
CA ALA A 17 3.50 -15.09 -17.75
C ALA A 17 3.00 -15.23 -16.29
N TRP A 18 3.81 -14.80 -15.33
CA TRP A 18 3.47 -14.82 -13.90
C TRP A 18 2.71 -13.59 -13.45
N SER A 19 2.92 -12.43 -14.09
CA SER A 19 2.19 -11.22 -13.77
C SER A 19 0.69 -11.50 -13.84
N ALA A 20 0.19 -12.13 -14.91
CA ALA A 20 -1.20 -12.55 -15.07
C ALA A 20 -1.81 -13.32 -13.86
N LYS A 21 -1.00 -14.05 -13.09
CA LYS A 21 -1.42 -14.80 -11.89
C LYS A 21 -1.24 -14.02 -10.58
N TRP A 22 -0.41 -12.98 -10.60
CA TRP A 22 -0.17 -12.05 -9.50
C TRP A 22 -1.42 -11.24 -9.13
N TRP A 23 -2.31 -11.06 -10.11
CA TRP A 23 -3.54 -10.26 -10.05
C TRP A 23 -4.75 -10.98 -9.46
N ASP A 24 -4.62 -12.26 -9.13
CA ASP A 24 -5.72 -13.01 -8.54
C ASP A 24 -5.76 -12.75 -7.02
N GLU A 25 -6.72 -11.94 -6.58
CA GLU A 25 -6.95 -11.60 -5.16
C GLU A 25 -7.34 -12.82 -4.32
N GLU A 26 -7.83 -13.89 -4.94
CA GLU A 26 -8.03 -15.21 -4.32
C GLU A 26 -6.90 -16.20 -4.64
N GLY A 27 -5.93 -15.77 -5.44
CA GLY A 27 -4.84 -16.58 -5.94
C GLY A 27 -3.66 -16.65 -4.98
N ILE A 28 -2.59 -17.31 -5.43
CA ILE A 28 -1.41 -17.62 -4.61
C ILE A 28 -0.65 -16.38 -4.09
N TYR A 29 -0.95 -15.19 -4.62
CA TYR A 29 -0.32 -13.91 -4.25
C TYR A 29 -1.18 -13.03 -3.35
N LYS A 30 -2.36 -13.50 -2.90
CA LYS A 30 -3.17 -12.83 -1.87
C LYS A 30 -2.35 -12.43 -0.63
N ALA A 31 -1.43 -13.30 -0.22
CA ALA A 31 -0.52 -13.03 0.89
C ALA A 31 0.42 -11.84 0.63
N LEU A 32 0.82 -11.61 -0.63
CA LEU A 32 1.69 -10.49 -0.99
C LEU A 32 0.93 -9.15 -0.95
N HIS A 33 -0.33 -9.14 -1.39
CA HIS A 33 -1.22 -7.98 -1.25
C HIS A 33 -1.48 -7.64 0.22
N ALA A 34 -1.81 -8.65 1.03
CA ALA A 34 -1.97 -8.48 2.49
C ALA A 34 -0.68 -8.03 3.21
N MET A 35 0.50 -8.28 2.62
CA MET A 35 1.76 -7.81 3.20
C MET A 35 1.97 -6.30 3.04
N ASN A 36 1.29 -5.60 2.13
CA ASN A 36 1.50 -4.16 1.94
C ASN A 36 1.11 -3.35 3.20
N ASP A 37 0.04 -3.76 3.89
CA ASP A 37 -0.38 -3.19 5.18
C ASP A 37 0.63 -3.41 6.31
N ILE A 38 1.50 -4.40 6.18
CA ILE A 38 2.59 -4.64 7.13
C ILE A 38 3.84 -3.86 6.69
N ARG A 39 4.15 -3.83 5.39
CA ARG A 39 5.45 -3.40 4.85
C ARG A 39 5.71 -1.91 4.96
N VAL A 40 4.68 -1.07 4.92
CA VAL A 40 4.86 0.39 4.95
C VAL A 40 4.57 0.97 6.34
N PRO A 41 3.41 0.72 6.97
CA PRO A 41 3.09 1.37 8.24
C PRO A 41 3.99 0.93 9.39
N PHE A 42 4.37 -0.35 9.44
CA PHE A 42 5.17 -0.91 10.53
C PHE A 42 6.58 -0.28 10.65
N PRO A 43 7.43 -0.24 9.60
CA PRO A 43 8.74 0.40 9.69
C PRO A 43 8.62 1.92 9.91
N LEU A 44 7.64 2.60 9.31
CA LEU A 44 7.44 4.04 9.53
C LEU A 44 7.04 4.34 10.97
N GLY A 45 6.15 3.54 11.56
CA GLY A 45 5.81 3.66 12.97
C GLY A 45 7.00 3.40 13.89
N ARG A 46 7.86 2.44 13.57
CA ARG A 46 9.12 2.22 14.31
C ARG A 46 10.10 3.39 14.22
N LEU A 47 10.03 4.17 13.15
CA LEU A 47 10.79 5.43 13.00
C LEU A 47 10.12 6.61 13.71
N GLY A 48 8.97 6.40 14.36
CA GLY A 48 8.25 7.41 15.14
C GLY A 48 7.18 8.18 14.36
N ALA A 49 6.86 7.78 13.12
CA ALA A 49 5.77 8.39 12.38
C ALA A 49 4.40 7.97 12.95
N ALA A 50 3.45 8.91 12.96
CA ALA A 50 2.03 8.58 13.14
C ALA A 50 1.48 8.13 11.79
N VAL A 51 1.09 6.86 11.67
CA VAL A 51 0.69 6.24 10.40
C VAL A 51 -0.74 5.75 10.47
N THR A 52 -1.49 6.02 9.39
CA THR A 52 -2.77 5.36 9.13
C THR A 52 -2.59 4.43 7.94
N GLY A 53 -2.67 3.12 8.16
CA GLY A 53 -2.76 2.13 7.09
C GLY A 53 -4.22 1.91 6.69
N ILE A 54 -4.50 1.87 5.39
CA ILE A 54 -5.83 1.63 4.85
C ILE A 54 -5.76 0.56 3.77
N ASP A 55 -6.79 -0.28 3.73
CA ASP A 55 -6.99 -1.31 2.71
C ASP A 55 -8.51 -1.61 2.68
N PRO A 56 -9.14 -1.78 1.50
CA PRO A 56 -10.57 -2.08 1.43
C PRO A 56 -10.95 -3.47 1.98
N LEU A 57 -10.00 -4.41 2.06
CA LEU A 57 -10.22 -5.78 2.52
C LEU A 57 -10.00 -5.90 4.03
N GLU A 58 -11.09 -6.18 4.76
CA GLU A 58 -11.05 -6.29 6.23
C GLU A 58 -10.07 -7.35 6.75
N ASP A 59 -9.90 -8.45 6.02
CA ASP A 59 -8.97 -9.53 6.40
C ASP A 59 -7.49 -9.09 6.33
N ASN A 60 -7.12 -8.20 5.40
CA ASN A 60 -5.78 -7.62 5.32
C ASN A 60 -5.51 -6.75 6.56
N ILE A 61 -6.46 -5.87 6.88
CA ILE A 61 -6.41 -5.01 8.07
C ILE A 61 -6.33 -5.82 9.36
N ARG A 62 -7.13 -6.90 9.50
CA ARG A 62 -7.04 -7.80 10.66
C ARG A 62 -5.66 -8.42 10.80
N THR A 63 -5.09 -8.88 9.69
CA THR A 63 -3.73 -9.44 9.66
C THR A 63 -2.69 -8.41 10.09
N ALA A 64 -2.79 -7.18 9.60
CA ALA A 64 -1.90 -6.09 9.96
C ALA A 64 -2.02 -5.68 11.44
N ILE A 65 -3.23 -5.63 11.99
CA ILE A 65 -3.48 -5.37 13.41
C ILE A 65 -2.88 -6.49 14.28
N LEU A 66 -3.10 -7.75 13.92
CA LEU A 66 -2.51 -8.90 14.62
C LEU A 66 -0.98 -8.81 14.61
N HIS A 67 -0.36 -8.48 13.47
CA HIS A 67 1.08 -8.29 13.38
C HIS A 67 1.57 -7.13 14.27
N LYS A 68 0.88 -5.98 14.25
CA LYS A 68 1.18 -4.83 15.10
C LYS A 68 1.11 -5.17 16.60
N SER A 69 0.17 -6.02 17.00
CA SER A 69 -0.06 -6.37 18.42
C SER A 69 1.16 -7.02 19.11
N ALA A 70 2.12 -7.54 18.32
CA ALA A 70 3.39 -8.05 18.83
C ALA A 70 4.33 -6.95 19.36
N ASP A 71 4.08 -5.67 19.03
CA ASP A 71 4.89 -4.52 19.45
C ASP A 71 3.98 -3.41 20.02
N PRO A 72 3.68 -3.44 21.34
CA PRO A 72 2.76 -2.49 21.98
C PRO A 72 3.22 -1.03 21.89
N ALA A 73 4.50 -0.76 21.60
CA ALA A 73 4.98 0.61 21.39
C ALA A 73 4.36 1.25 20.14
N LEU A 74 3.96 0.43 19.16
CA LEU A 74 3.36 0.89 17.91
C LEU A 74 1.86 1.16 18.02
N ASP A 75 1.19 0.74 19.10
CA ASP A 75 -0.26 0.93 19.23
C ASP A 75 -0.70 2.38 19.20
N LYS A 76 0.15 3.29 19.69
CA LYS A 76 -0.12 4.74 19.68
C LYS A 76 0.32 5.42 18.38
N LEU A 77 1.12 4.75 17.57
CA LEU A 77 1.73 5.31 16.36
C LEU A 77 1.04 4.83 15.10
N ILE A 78 0.50 3.61 15.08
CA ILE A 78 -0.09 3.01 13.90
C ILE A 78 -1.54 2.64 14.17
N GLN A 79 -2.43 3.20 13.34
CA GLN A 79 -3.81 2.78 13.23
C GLN A 79 -4.07 2.17 11.85
N TYR A 80 -4.96 1.19 11.79
CA TYR A 80 -5.38 0.53 10.56
C TYR A 80 -6.89 0.66 10.41
N LYS A 81 -7.37 0.93 9.20
CA LYS A 81 -8.81 1.06 8.90
C LYS A 81 -9.17 0.31 7.62
N PRO A 82 -10.25 -0.50 7.63
CA PRO A 82 -10.78 -1.09 6.41
C PRO A 82 -11.58 -0.03 5.65
N CYS A 83 -10.98 0.57 4.63
CA CYS A 83 -11.61 1.61 3.80
C CYS A 83 -10.82 1.88 2.52
N THR A 84 -11.45 2.55 1.56
CA THR A 84 -10.76 3.09 0.38
C THR A 84 -10.20 4.49 0.65
N LEU A 85 -9.35 4.98 -0.25
CA LEU A 85 -8.81 6.34 -0.16
C LEU A 85 -9.90 7.40 -0.41
N GLU A 86 -10.86 7.10 -1.28
CA GLU A 86 -12.00 7.96 -1.58
C GLU A 86 -12.85 8.17 -0.33
N GLU A 87 -13.13 7.11 0.44
CA GLU A 87 -13.86 7.21 1.71
C GLU A 87 -13.11 8.07 2.73
N VAL A 88 -11.77 7.99 2.77
CA VAL A 88 -10.92 8.85 3.60
C VAL A 88 -11.05 10.32 3.19
N ALA A 89 -11.03 10.58 1.87
CA ALA A 89 -11.19 11.93 1.32
C ALA A 89 -12.58 12.52 1.61
N GLU A 90 -13.65 11.71 1.52
CA GLU A 90 -15.02 12.15 1.82
C GLU A 90 -15.27 12.45 3.30
N GLN A 91 -14.60 11.73 4.21
CA GLN A 91 -14.78 11.86 5.66
C GLN A 91 -13.98 13.02 6.28
N ASP A 92 -13.30 13.84 5.46
CA ASP A 92 -12.35 14.87 5.91
C ASP A 92 -11.33 14.32 6.92
N PHE A 93 -10.89 13.08 6.67
CA PHE A 93 -9.95 12.38 7.53
C PHE A 93 -8.52 12.73 7.10
N GLY A 94 -8.02 13.83 7.65
CA GLY A 94 -6.73 14.42 7.28
C GLY A 94 -6.61 15.82 7.86
N PRO A 95 -5.62 16.62 7.45
CA PRO A 95 -4.68 16.36 6.36
C PRO A 95 -3.38 15.64 6.80
N PHE A 96 -2.77 14.86 5.92
CA PHE A 96 -1.52 14.11 6.14
C PHE A 96 -0.28 14.85 5.64
N ASP A 97 0.86 14.63 6.30
CA ASP A 97 2.15 15.18 5.87
C ASP A 97 2.77 14.42 4.68
N ALA A 98 2.35 13.17 4.46
CA ALA A 98 2.74 12.34 3.32
C ALA A 98 1.69 11.26 3.03
N VAL A 99 1.58 10.86 1.76
CA VAL A 99 0.79 9.70 1.32
C VAL A 99 1.72 8.71 0.64
N VAL A 100 1.66 7.43 1.06
CA VAL A 100 2.44 6.36 0.44
C VAL A 100 1.47 5.37 -0.22
N ALA A 101 1.48 5.35 -1.54
CA ALA A 101 0.78 4.37 -2.36
C ALA A 101 1.80 3.39 -2.94
N SER A 102 1.92 2.20 -2.35
CA SER A 102 2.88 1.17 -2.78
C SER A 102 2.11 -0.04 -3.33
N GLU A 103 2.39 -0.42 -4.58
CA GLU A 103 1.78 -1.59 -5.26
C GLU A 103 0.23 -1.53 -5.29
N VAL A 104 -0.33 -0.33 -5.44
CA VAL A 104 -1.79 -0.13 -5.51
C VAL A 104 -2.23 0.46 -6.84
N VAL A 105 -1.36 1.24 -7.50
CA VAL A 105 -1.71 2.05 -8.69
C VAL A 105 -2.17 1.17 -9.85
N GLU A 106 -1.59 -0.02 -9.95
CA GLU A 106 -1.94 -1.04 -10.94
C GLU A 106 -3.34 -1.66 -10.74
N HIS A 107 -3.94 -1.52 -9.56
CA HIS A 107 -5.29 -2.01 -9.22
C HIS A 107 -6.36 -0.91 -9.29
N VAL A 108 -5.94 0.34 -9.51
CA VAL A 108 -6.85 1.48 -9.57
C VAL A 108 -7.52 1.57 -10.94
N ASN A 109 -8.86 1.50 -10.95
CA ASN A 109 -9.66 1.63 -12.18
C ASN A 109 -9.56 3.02 -12.84
N ASN A 110 -9.38 4.07 -12.05
CA ASN A 110 -9.21 5.45 -12.51
C ASN A 110 -8.06 6.15 -11.76
N ILE A 111 -6.87 6.11 -12.38
CA ILE A 111 -5.64 6.66 -11.80
C ILE A 111 -5.76 8.17 -11.54
N GLU A 112 -6.46 8.92 -12.39
CA GLU A 112 -6.62 10.36 -12.21
C GLU A 112 -7.43 10.67 -10.94
N ALA A 113 -8.57 10.00 -10.76
CA ALA A 113 -9.41 10.16 -9.57
C ALA A 113 -8.67 9.76 -8.28
N PHE A 114 -7.87 8.68 -8.34
CA PHE A 114 -7.06 8.25 -7.21
C PHE A 114 -5.98 9.27 -6.85
N ILE A 115 -5.25 9.80 -7.85
CA ILE A 115 -4.26 10.86 -7.62
C ILE A 115 -4.91 12.11 -7.02
N GLN A 116 -6.11 12.50 -7.49
CA GLN A 116 -6.85 13.62 -6.89
C GLN A 116 -7.21 13.35 -5.43
N SER A 117 -7.60 12.11 -5.10
CA SER A 117 -7.89 11.71 -3.73
C SER A 117 -6.63 11.76 -2.86
N CYS A 118 -5.46 11.34 -3.37
CA CYS A 118 -4.17 11.51 -2.69
C CYS A 118 -3.88 12.98 -2.38
N PHE A 119 -4.09 13.88 -3.35
CA PHE A 119 -3.88 15.32 -3.14
C PHE A 119 -4.88 15.92 -2.15
N HIS A 120 -6.13 15.45 -2.17
CA HIS A 120 -7.18 15.96 -1.28
C HIS A 120 -6.85 15.72 0.20
N VAL A 121 -6.27 14.56 0.52
CA VAL A 121 -5.94 14.20 1.90
C VAL A 121 -4.59 14.74 2.36
N LEU A 122 -3.78 15.34 1.47
CA LEU A 122 -2.49 15.94 1.81
C LEU A 122 -2.64 17.35 2.40
N LYS A 123 -1.75 17.69 3.34
CA LYS A 123 -1.57 19.08 3.78
C LYS A 123 -1.11 19.93 2.60
N VAL A 124 -1.60 21.17 2.53
CA VAL A 124 -1.14 22.15 1.53
C VAL A 124 0.38 22.31 1.64
N GLY A 125 1.10 22.07 0.54
CA GLY A 125 2.57 22.18 0.46
C GLY A 125 3.35 20.90 0.81
N HIS A 126 2.66 19.80 1.08
CA HIS A 126 3.27 18.50 1.39
C HIS A 126 3.24 17.55 0.18
N LYS A 127 3.99 16.43 0.29
CA LYS A 127 4.28 15.51 -0.82
C LYS A 127 3.65 14.14 -0.61
#